data_AF-A0A6P2C6Y5-F1
#
_entry.id   AF-A0A6P2C6Y5-F1
#
_cell.length_a   1.000
_cell.length_b   1.000
_cell.length_c   1.000
_cell.angle_alpha   90.00
_cell.angle_beta   90.00
_cell.angle_gamma   90.00
#
_symmetry.space_group_name_H-M   'P 1'
#
loop_
_entity.id
_entity.type
_entity.pdbx_description
1 polymer ?
#
loop_
_entity_poly.entity_id
_entity_poly.type
_entity_poly.pdbx_seq_one_letter_code
_entity_poly.pdbx_strand_id
1 'polypeptide(L)'
;MASTSAARRTRRDAKTIRVENRLAGADANPYLIVAATLAADVAGIIERAEPAPEVTGNGYAQGGGGPDYARSMPEAIDRLRRSQFARDWLGERFIEGFTATRQSQYDAFRTKVPDTELQRFFDLG
;
A
#
# COMPACT_ATOMS: atom_id res chain seq x y z
N MET A 1 -19.35 9.86 8.95
CA MET A 1 -19.20 8.56 8.24
C MET A 1 -17.72 8.33 7.97
N ALA A 2 -17.15 7.26 8.51
CA ALA A 2 -15.77 6.88 8.26
C ALA A 2 -15.63 6.50 6.78
N SER A 3 -14.83 7.25 6.04
CA SER A 3 -14.52 6.98 4.63
C SER A 3 -13.47 5.87 4.60
N THR A 4 -13.83 4.75 3.98
CA THR A 4 -13.05 3.50 3.92
C THR A 4 -12.31 3.34 2.59
N SER A 5 -12.04 4.46 1.90
CA SER A 5 -11.30 4.50 0.63
C SER A 5 -9.80 4.69 0.84
N ALA A 6 -9.02 4.17 -0.12
CA ALA A 6 -7.56 4.27 -0.17
C ALA A 6 -7.04 5.69 -0.39
N ALA A 7 -7.74 6.48 -1.20
CA ALA A 7 -7.50 7.91 -1.40
C ALA A 7 -8.79 8.69 -1.13
N ARG A 8 -8.65 9.91 -0.62
CA ARG A 8 -9.81 10.78 -0.33
C ARG A 8 -9.55 12.20 -0.79
N ARG A 9 -10.48 12.74 -1.59
CA ARG A 9 -10.52 14.17 -1.91
C ARG A 9 -11.14 14.94 -0.75
N THR A 10 -10.44 15.95 -0.23
CA THR A 10 -11.02 16.86 0.79
C THR A 10 -12.05 17.78 0.14
N ARG A 11 -13.22 17.92 0.78
CA ARG A 11 -14.26 18.88 0.36
C ARG A 11 -14.24 20.09 1.27
N ARG A 12 -13.34 21.02 1.00
CA ARG A 12 -13.33 22.39 1.54
C ARG A 12 -12.61 23.23 0.49
N ASP A 13 -13.34 24.08 -0.24
CA ASP A 13 -12.89 25.14 -1.16
C ASP A 13 -11.74 24.86 -2.19
N ALA A 14 -11.62 25.69 -3.22
CA ALA A 14 -10.62 25.50 -4.26
C ALA A 14 -9.17 25.71 -3.77
N LYS A 15 -8.96 26.46 -2.68
CA LYS A 15 -7.64 26.78 -2.13
C LYS A 15 -7.14 25.71 -1.16
N THR A 16 -8.02 24.87 -0.62
CA THR A 16 -7.65 23.81 0.35
C THR A 16 -7.97 22.39 -0.11
N ILE A 17 -8.36 22.24 -1.38
CA ILE A 17 -8.54 20.93 -2.03
C ILE A 17 -7.21 20.16 -2.05
N ARG A 18 -7.25 18.93 -1.55
CA ARG A 18 -6.12 18.01 -1.54
C ARG A 18 -6.59 16.57 -1.64
N VAL A 19 -5.69 15.70 -2.10
CA VAL A 19 -5.86 14.25 -2.06
C VAL A 19 -5.12 13.72 -0.85
N GLU A 20 -5.83 12.96 -0.02
CA GLU A 20 -5.32 12.30 1.17
C GLU A 20 -5.05 10.83 0.84
N ASN A 21 -3.77 10.42 0.80
CA ASN A 21 -3.38 9.01 0.69
C ASN A 21 -3.52 8.34 2.06
N ARG A 22 -4.39 7.33 2.15
CA ARG A 22 -4.74 6.61 3.38
C ARG A 22 -4.27 5.16 3.39
N LEU A 23 -3.49 4.73 2.38
CA LEU A 23 -2.94 3.37 2.30
C LEU A 23 -1.69 3.19 3.16
N ALA A 24 -0.90 4.26 3.34
CA ALA A 24 0.35 4.18 4.07
C ALA A 24 0.12 3.98 5.58
N GLY A 25 0.78 2.98 6.16
CA GLY A 25 0.85 2.77 7.60
C GLY A 25 1.79 3.77 8.28
N ALA A 26 1.61 3.97 9.59
CA ALA A 26 2.46 4.88 10.39
C ALA A 26 3.91 4.38 10.55
N ASP A 27 4.15 3.10 10.26
CA ASP A 27 5.43 2.40 10.30
C ASP A 27 6.25 2.56 9.00
N ALA A 28 5.65 3.12 7.94
CA ALA A 28 6.32 3.33 6.67
C ALA A 28 7.18 4.61 6.65
N ASN A 29 8.28 4.57 5.89
CA ASN A 29 9.19 5.70 5.76
C ASN A 29 8.48 6.87 5.02
N PRO A 30 8.31 8.05 5.65
CA PRO A 30 7.55 9.16 5.07
C PRO A 30 8.14 9.65 3.74
N TYR A 31 9.46 9.60 3.58
CA TYR A 31 10.10 9.99 2.32
C TYR A 31 9.74 9.04 1.18
N LEU A 32 9.69 7.72 1.44
CA LEU A 32 9.31 6.74 0.44
C LEU A 32 7.83 6.82 0.10
N ILE A 33 6.97 7.12 1.09
CA ILE A 33 5.54 7.34 0.85
C ILE A 33 5.33 8.54 -0.09
N VAL A 34 5.99 9.67 0.20
CA VAL A 34 5.88 10.89 -0.62
C VAL A 34 6.44 10.64 -2.02
N ALA A 35 7.61 10.00 -2.14
CA ALA A 35 8.22 9.70 -3.43
C ALA A 35 7.33 8.80 -4.30
N ALA A 36 6.80 7.71 -3.74
CA ALA A 36 5.93 6.79 -4.46
C ALA A 36 4.58 7.43 -4.85
N THR A 37 4.01 8.26 -3.95
CA THR A 37 2.77 8.99 -4.24
C THR A 37 2.97 10.00 -5.37
N LEU A 38 4.03 10.81 -5.30
CA LEU A 38 4.35 11.77 -6.36
C LEU A 38 4.64 11.10 -7.70
N ALA A 39 5.36 9.97 -7.70
CA ALA A 39 5.61 9.21 -8.92
C ALA A 39 4.29 8.75 -9.58
N ALA A 40 3.37 8.18 -8.81
CA ALA A 40 2.06 7.76 -9.30
C ALA A 40 1.21 8.94 -9.80
N ASP A 41 1.19 10.05 -9.06
CA ASP A 41 0.43 11.24 -9.42
C ASP A 41 0.94 11.86 -10.73
N VAL A 42 2.25 12.05 -10.86
CA VAL A 42 2.86 12.62 -12.07
C VAL A 42 2.66 11.69 -13.26
N ALA A 43 2.82 10.38 -13.08
CA ALA A 43 2.56 9.41 -14.15
C ALA A 43 1.10 9.48 -14.64
N GLY A 44 0.13 9.50 -13.72
CA GLY A 44 -1.28 9.64 -14.05
C GLY A 44 -1.59 10.93 -14.83
N ILE A 45 -0.92 12.04 -14.48
CA ILE A 45 -1.05 13.30 -15.23
C ILE A 45 -0.48 13.18 -16.64
N ILE A 46 0.71 12.61 -16.79
CA ILE A 46 1.39 12.44 -18.09
C ILE A 46 0.57 11.54 -19.00
N GLU A 47 0.10 10.41 -18.48
CA GLU A 47 -0.67 9.41 -19.21
C GLU A 47 -2.14 9.80 -19.39
N ARG A 48 -2.58 10.89 -18.73
CA ARG A 48 -3.98 11.31 -18.66
C ARG A 48 -4.89 10.16 -18.20
N ALA A 49 -4.43 9.44 -17.18
CA ALA A 49 -5.14 8.30 -16.63
C ALA A 49 -6.49 8.75 -16.01
N GLU A 50 -7.58 8.15 -16.47
CA GLU A 50 -8.90 8.40 -15.92
C GLU A 50 -9.07 7.60 -14.60
N PRO A 51 -9.39 8.27 -13.48
CA PRO A 51 -9.63 7.58 -12.23
C PRO A 51 -10.93 6.78 -12.28
N ALA A 52 -10.99 5.68 -11.52
CA ALA A 52 -12.21 4.94 -11.32
C ALA A 52 -13.31 5.82 -10.67
N PRO A 53 -14.60 5.50 -10.86
CA PRO A 53 -15.70 6.22 -10.24
C PRO A 53 -15.56 6.34 -8.71
N GLU A 54 -16.02 7.47 -8.15
CA GLU A 54 -15.91 7.70 -6.71
C GLU A 54 -16.73 6.68 -5.89
N VAL A 55 -16.12 6.13 -4.85
CA VAL A 55 -16.82 5.31 -3.87
C VAL A 55 -17.54 6.23 -2.87
N THR A 56 -18.87 6.16 -2.83
CA THR A 56 -19.71 6.94 -1.90
C THR A 56 -20.20 6.08 -0.72
N GLY A 57 -20.14 6.60 0.50
CA GLY A 57 -20.52 5.84 1.70
C GLY A 57 -19.44 4.85 2.17
N ASN A 58 -19.85 3.65 2.59
CA ASN A 58 -18.93 2.63 3.10
C ASN A 58 -18.41 1.70 1.99
N GLY A 59 -17.15 1.86 1.60
CA GLY A 59 -16.48 1.03 0.59
C GLY A 59 -16.37 -0.46 0.95
N TYR A 60 -16.35 -0.84 2.22
CA TYR A 60 -16.35 -2.26 2.61
C TYR A 60 -17.69 -2.95 2.30
N ALA A 61 -18.80 -2.20 2.28
CA ALA A 61 -20.13 -2.74 2.04
C ALA A 61 -20.46 -2.89 0.54
N GLN A 62 -19.63 -2.36 -0.36
CA GLN A 62 -19.91 -2.32 -1.80
C GLN A 62 -19.51 -3.58 -2.57
N GLY A 63 -19.14 -4.68 -1.89
CA GLY A 63 -19.01 -6.01 -2.49
C GLY A 63 -18.03 -6.09 -3.67
N GLY A 64 -16.73 -6.23 -3.39
CA GLY A 64 -15.77 -6.87 -4.29
C GLY A 64 -15.66 -6.33 -5.72
N GLY A 65 -15.32 -5.06 -5.88
CA GLY A 65 -14.93 -4.47 -7.18
C GLY A 65 -13.80 -3.45 -7.07
N GLY A 66 -13.21 -3.30 -5.89
CA GLY A 66 -12.10 -2.38 -5.64
C GLY A 66 -10.75 -2.94 -6.09
N PRO A 67 -9.70 -2.11 -6.09
CA PRO A 67 -8.34 -2.55 -6.41
C PRO A 67 -7.91 -3.72 -5.50
N ASP A 68 -7.29 -4.73 -6.10
CA ASP A 68 -6.73 -5.87 -5.38
C ASP A 68 -5.39 -5.49 -4.74
N TYR A 69 -5.41 -5.16 -3.45
CA TYR A 69 -4.21 -4.86 -2.67
C TYR A 69 -3.54 -6.14 -2.17
N ALA A 70 -2.20 -6.13 -2.12
CA ALA A 70 -1.45 -7.22 -1.52
C ALA A 70 -1.94 -7.51 -0.10
N ARG A 71 -2.20 -8.79 0.18
CA ARG A 71 -2.78 -9.28 1.44
C ARG A 71 -1.71 -9.79 2.40
N SER A 72 -0.47 -9.82 1.96
CA SER A 72 0.67 -10.26 2.75
C SER A 72 1.96 -9.52 2.35
N MET A 73 2.93 -9.49 3.26
CA MET A 73 4.24 -8.89 2.99
C MET A 73 4.98 -9.58 1.82
N PRO A 74 5.02 -10.92 1.70
CA PRO A 74 5.66 -11.59 0.55
C PRO A 74 5.04 -11.20 -0.78
N GLU A 75 3.70 -11.12 -0.82
CA GLU A 75 2.98 -10.70 -2.02
C GLU A 75 3.29 -9.25 -2.39
N ALA A 76 3.33 -8.34 -1.42
CA ALA A 76 3.69 -6.94 -1.67
C ALA A 76 5.13 -6.80 -2.19
N ILE A 77 6.07 -7.56 -1.61
CA ILE A 77 7.48 -7.60 -2.05
C ILE A 77 7.56 -8.08 -3.50
N ASP A 78 6.87 -9.17 -3.82
CA ASP A 78 6.89 -9.78 -5.15
C ASP A 78 6.26 -8.86 -6.21
N ARG A 79 5.09 -8.28 -5.92
CA ARG A 79 4.44 -7.30 -6.81
C ARG A 79 5.33 -6.08 -7.04
N LEU A 80 5.96 -5.54 -5.99
CA LEU A 80 6.88 -4.40 -6.14
C LEU A 80 8.10 -4.76 -6.98
N ARG A 81 8.69 -5.95 -6.76
CA ARG A 81 9.86 -6.43 -7.49
C ARG A 81 9.59 -6.57 -9.00
N ARG A 82 8.37 -6.97 -9.38
CA ARG A 82 7.95 -7.16 -10.77
C ARG A 82 7.39 -5.89 -11.41
N SER A 83 7.25 -4.80 -10.67
CA SER A 83 6.67 -3.56 -11.18
C SER A 83 7.66 -2.81 -12.04
N GLN A 84 7.43 -2.81 -13.36
CA GLN A 84 8.21 -1.98 -14.29
C GLN A 84 8.03 -0.49 -13.97
N PHE A 85 6.80 -0.09 -13.67
CA PHE A 85 6.49 1.27 -13.21
C PHE A 85 7.40 1.71 -12.05
N ALA A 86 7.52 0.88 -11.01
CA ALA A 86 8.33 1.24 -9.86
C ALA A 86 9.83 1.33 -10.21
N ARG A 87 10.33 0.49 -11.12
CA ARG A 87 11.72 0.53 -11.59
C ARG A 87 12.00 1.80 -12.39
N ASP A 88 11.09 2.19 -13.26
CA ASP A 88 11.25 3.38 -14.12
C ASP A 88 11.21 4.67 -13.29
N TRP A 89 10.32 4.74 -12.29
CA TRP A 89 10.09 5.96 -11.52
C TRP A 89 10.96 6.10 -10.26
N LEU A 90 11.28 4.99 -9.58
CA LEU A 90 12.05 5.01 -8.33
C LEU A 90 13.48 4.47 -8.50
N GLY A 91 13.80 3.93 -9.68
CA GLY A 91 15.11 3.38 -10.02
C GLY A 91 15.21 1.88 -9.74
N GLU A 92 15.65 1.15 -10.76
CA GLU A 92 15.84 -0.30 -10.70
C GLU A 92 16.68 -0.77 -9.50
N ARG A 93 17.87 -0.19 -9.31
CA ARG A 93 18.77 -0.56 -8.20
C ARG A 93 18.12 -0.34 -6.83
N PHE A 94 17.30 0.69 -6.70
CA PHE A 94 16.58 0.95 -5.45
C PHE A 94 15.52 -0.11 -5.20
N ILE A 95 14.69 -0.44 -6.20
CA ILE A 95 13.65 -1.47 -6.07
C ILE A 95 14.26 -2.83 -5.73
N GLU A 96 15.36 -3.21 -6.37
CA GLU A 96 16.07 -4.45 -6.07
C GLU A 96 16.60 -4.49 -4.64
N GLY A 97 17.35 -3.46 -4.23
CA GLY A 97 17.90 -3.40 -2.88
C GLY A 97 16.80 -3.35 -1.81
N PHE A 98 15.78 -2.51 -2.01
CA PHE A 98 14.69 -2.37 -1.06
C PHE A 98 13.91 -3.67 -0.90
N THR A 99 13.49 -4.31 -2.00
CA THR A 99 12.75 -5.59 -1.94
C THR A 99 13.59 -6.72 -1.36
N ALA A 100 14.90 -6.75 -1.60
CA ALA A 100 15.80 -7.70 -0.94
C ALA A 100 15.84 -7.51 0.58
N THR A 101 15.90 -6.26 1.08
CA THR A 101 15.87 -6.00 2.52
C THR A 101 14.56 -6.44 3.17
N ARG A 102 13.43 -6.19 2.51
CA ARG A 102 12.11 -6.61 3.01
C ARG A 102 11.95 -8.13 3.01
N GLN A 103 12.48 -8.80 1.99
CA GLN A 103 12.50 -10.25 1.93
C GLN A 103 13.30 -10.84 3.09
N SER A 104 14.51 -10.32 3.34
CA SER A 104 15.35 -10.76 4.46
C SER A 104 14.68 -10.57 5.82
N GLN A 105 13.98 -9.44 6.02
CA GLN A 105 13.19 -9.19 7.24
C GLN A 105 12.05 -10.20 7.40
N TYR A 106 11.31 -10.47 6.31
CA TYR A 106 10.24 -11.45 6.33
C TYR A 106 10.77 -12.87 6.62
N ASP A 107 11.89 -13.26 6.02
CA ASP A 107 12.52 -14.56 6.25
C ASP A 107 12.99 -14.74 7.70
N ALA A 108 13.51 -13.69 8.33
CA ALA A 108 13.85 -13.71 9.75
C ALA A 108 12.63 -13.73 10.68
N PHE A 109 11.51 -13.14 10.25
CA PHE A 109 10.28 -13.11 11.03
C PHE A 109 9.53 -14.45 10.99
N ARG A 110 9.42 -15.06 9.80
CA ARG A 110 8.60 -16.28 9.60
C ARG A 110 9.13 -17.53 10.32
N THR A 111 10.36 -17.51 10.82
CA THR A 111 10.95 -18.61 11.61
C THR A 111 10.63 -18.51 13.11
N LYS A 112 9.97 -17.44 13.55
CA LYS A 112 9.62 -17.23 14.96
C LYS A 112 8.26 -17.88 15.25
N VAL A 113 8.11 -18.41 16.46
CA VAL A 113 6.82 -18.89 16.99
C VAL A 113 6.22 -17.78 17.84
N PRO A 114 5.09 -17.17 17.44
CA PRO A 114 4.41 -16.14 18.23
C PRO A 114 3.74 -16.70 19.48
N ASP A 115 3.60 -15.88 20.52
CA ASP A 115 2.88 -16.24 21.75
C ASP A 115 1.44 -16.72 21.49
N THR A 116 0.78 -16.15 20.48
CA THR A 116 -0.56 -16.57 20.07
C THR A 116 -0.61 -18.01 19.55
N GLU A 117 0.47 -18.48 18.89
CA GLU A 117 0.56 -19.88 18.48
C GLU A 117 0.85 -20.78 19.69
N LEU A 118 1.70 -20.33 20.61
CA LEU A 118 1.95 -21.06 21.86
C LEU A 118 0.65 -21.24 22.66
N GLN A 119 -0.08 -20.15 22.94
CA GLN A 119 -1.37 -20.20 23.63
C GLN A 119 -2.35 -21.15 22.93
N ARG A 120 -2.50 -21.03 21.60
CA ARG A 120 -3.41 -21.88 20.84
C ARG A 120 -3.08 -23.37 20.98
N PHE A 121 -1.81 -23.76 20.98
CA PHE A 121 -1.43 -25.18 21.01
C PHE A 121 -1.22 -25.73 22.43
N PHE A 122 -0.86 -24.90 23.41
CA PHE A 122 -0.63 -25.32 24.80
C PHE A 122 -1.86 -25.15 25.72
N ASP A 123 -2.80 -24.24 25.42
CA ASP A 123 -4.06 -24.09 26.20
C ASP A 123 -5.18 -25.05 25.73
N LEU A 124 -4.92 -25.87 24.70
CA LEU A 124 -5.80 -26.96 24.24
C LEU A 124 -5.50 -28.32 24.93
N GLY A 125 -4.56 -28.35 25.87
CA GLY A 125 -4.14 -29.54 26.63
C GLY A 125 -4.73 -29.61 28.04
#